data_AF-A0A2G3PPH8-F1
#
_entry.id   AF-A0A2G3PPH8-F1
#
_cell.length_a   1.000
_cell.length_b   1.000
_cell.length_c   1.000
_cell.angle_alpha   90.00
_cell.angle_beta   90.00
_cell.angle_gamma   90.00
#
_symmetry.space_group_name_H-M   'P 1'
#
loop_
_entity.id
_entity.type
_entity.pdbx_description
1 polymer ?
#
loop_
_entity_poly.entity_id
_entity_poly.type
_entity_poly.pdbx_seq_one_letter_code
_entity_poly.pdbx_strand_id
1 'polypeptide(L)'
;MIVELPDTSTTAISKELIKIRDAGGAFTSGRVLTLLVCSDEGEPTEGAIDAANEASREHPCRVIVVSCGDRRMRSRLDAQIRVGGDAGASEVVVLHLYGELANHGESVVIPFMLPDTPVVTWWPGRPPENPAADPMGQLGRRRITDTNKAPDVPAALAERLRTYSPGDSDIAWSQITPWRALLTSALDQPPHSAAVSAEVEGPAGSPAVDLLAGWLHAVLQVPVTRSVGSFKVTLEREAGPLVLCVGMSNQAIISIPGKPDGKVALPGRDIRDCLAEELRRLDPDEIYHLALQGVEGLTRAKDKVHA
;
A
#
# COMPACT_ATOMS: atom_id res chain seq x y z
N MET A 1 23.95 -12.58 -0.76
CA MET A 1 24.42 -13.50 0.28
C MET A 1 23.32 -13.65 1.31
N ILE A 2 23.07 -14.90 1.73
CA ILE A 2 22.08 -15.24 2.74
C ILE A 2 22.80 -15.94 3.91
N VAL A 3 22.52 -15.49 5.14
CA VAL A 3 23.02 -16.11 6.38
C VAL A 3 21.83 -16.59 7.19
N GLU A 4 21.73 -17.91 7.38
CA GLU A 4 20.68 -18.55 8.18
C GLU A 4 21.11 -18.66 9.66
N LEU A 5 20.21 -18.32 10.56
CA LEU A 5 20.39 -18.35 12.01
C LEU A 5 19.18 -19.04 12.67
N PRO A 6 19.09 -20.38 12.59
CA PRO A 6 18.02 -21.13 13.24
C PRO A 6 18.20 -21.16 14.77
N ASP A 7 17.09 -21.23 15.52
CA ASP A 7 17.04 -21.30 16.99
C ASP A 7 17.99 -20.31 17.66
N THR A 8 17.85 -19.04 17.28
CA THR A 8 18.78 -17.96 17.59
C THR A 8 18.25 -16.96 18.62
N SER A 9 19.01 -15.90 18.89
CA SER A 9 18.64 -14.79 19.76
C SER A 9 18.87 -13.44 19.08
N THR A 10 18.17 -12.41 19.55
CA THR A 10 18.35 -11.03 19.06
C THR A 10 19.80 -10.54 19.19
N THR A 11 20.50 -10.97 20.24
CA THR A 11 21.93 -10.67 20.46
C THR A 11 22.82 -11.34 19.41
N ALA A 12 22.55 -12.61 19.07
CA ALA A 12 23.32 -13.33 18.05
C ALA A 12 23.12 -12.72 16.66
N ILE A 13 21.87 -12.40 16.29
CA ILE A 13 21.55 -11.72 15.03
C ILE A 13 22.26 -10.37 14.96
N SER A 14 22.19 -9.55 16.02
CA SER A 14 22.83 -8.23 16.06
C SER A 14 24.35 -8.31 15.88
N LYS A 15 25.00 -9.29 16.53
CA LYS A 15 26.43 -9.54 16.34
C LYS A 15 26.76 -9.92 14.89
N GLU A 16 25.92 -10.72 14.25
CA GLU A 16 26.13 -11.13 12.87
C GLU A 16 25.95 -9.96 11.89
N LEU A 17 24.95 -9.09 12.10
CA LEU A 17 24.79 -7.86 11.32
C LEU A 17 26.03 -6.95 11.40
N ILE A 18 26.63 -6.82 12.59
CA ILE A 18 27.88 -6.06 12.78
C ILE A 18 29.01 -6.69 11.98
N LYS A 19 29.22 -8.01 12.08
CA LYS A 19 30.28 -8.71 11.33
C LYS A 19 30.12 -8.56 9.82
N ILE A 20 28.89 -8.70 9.31
CA ILE A 20 28.61 -8.57 7.88
C ILE A 20 28.93 -7.15 7.40
N ARG A 21 28.55 -6.12 8.18
CA ARG A 21 28.87 -4.73 7.88
C ARG A 21 30.37 -4.46 7.87
N ASP A 22 31.09 -5.02 8.85
CA ASP A 22 32.54 -4.82 8.96
C ASP A 22 33.30 -5.56 7.84
N ALA A 23 32.82 -6.74 7.43
CA ALA A 23 33.40 -7.55 6.36
C ALA A 23 33.08 -7.00 4.94
N GLY A 24 31.93 -6.36 4.77
CA GLY A 24 31.48 -5.83 3.47
C GLY A 24 32.19 -4.55 3.01
N GLY A 25 33.09 -3.97 3.82
CA GLY A 25 33.55 -2.60 3.66
C GLY A 25 32.41 -1.62 3.98
N ALA A 26 32.72 -0.38 4.35
CA ALA A 26 31.76 0.59 4.86
C ALA A 26 30.61 0.91 3.86
N PHE A 27 29.58 0.05 3.82
CA PHE A 27 28.24 0.38 3.36
C PHE A 27 27.57 1.23 4.44
N THR A 28 28.12 2.41 4.65
CA THR A 28 27.53 3.52 5.41
C THR A 28 27.56 4.69 4.43
N SER A 29 26.55 5.48 4.18
CA SER A 29 25.37 5.76 4.96
C SER A 29 24.45 6.50 3.98
N GLY A 30 23.23 6.03 3.84
CA GLY A 30 22.19 6.74 3.12
C GLY A 30 20.81 6.21 3.46
N ARG A 31 20.71 5.34 4.49
CA ARG A 31 19.45 4.74 4.87
C ARG A 31 18.62 5.79 5.58
N VAL A 32 17.43 6.01 5.04
CA VAL A 32 16.54 7.08 5.47
C VAL A 32 15.34 6.58 6.26
N LEU A 33 15.12 5.26 6.33
CA LEU A 33 14.02 4.67 7.10
C LEU A 33 14.26 3.19 7.48
N THR A 34 13.46 2.71 8.42
CA THR A 34 13.24 1.27 8.69
C THR A 34 11.85 0.87 8.17
N LEU A 35 11.79 -0.16 7.32
CA LEU A 35 10.54 -0.73 6.83
C LEU A 35 10.28 -2.06 7.54
N LEU A 36 9.24 -2.10 8.37
CA LEU A 36 8.74 -3.30 9.02
C LEU A 36 7.70 -3.95 8.09
N VAL A 37 7.94 -5.20 7.69
CA VAL A 37 7.01 -6.00 6.88
C VAL A 37 6.42 -7.07 7.79
N CYS A 38 5.12 -6.97 8.08
CA CYS A 38 4.45 -7.84 9.04
C CYS A 38 3.56 -8.85 8.31
N SER A 39 3.83 -10.14 8.49
CA SER A 39 3.05 -11.22 7.88
C SER A 39 2.79 -12.35 8.89
N ASP A 40 1.71 -13.08 8.71
CA ASP A 40 1.48 -14.34 9.42
C ASP A 40 2.02 -15.54 8.60
N GLU A 41 2.26 -16.66 9.28
CA GLU A 41 2.69 -17.91 8.64
C GLU A 41 1.66 -18.38 7.60
N GLY A 42 2.16 -18.69 6.40
CA GLY A 42 1.35 -19.06 5.24
C GLY A 42 1.05 -17.90 4.29
N GLU A 43 1.30 -16.65 4.68
CA GLU A 43 1.27 -15.52 3.76
C GLU A 43 2.54 -15.50 2.88
N PRO A 44 2.44 -15.07 1.60
CA PRO A 44 3.57 -15.07 0.68
C PRO A 44 4.59 -13.97 1.00
N THR A 45 5.57 -14.29 1.84
CA THR A 45 6.61 -13.34 2.32
C THR A 45 7.61 -12.94 1.23
N GLU A 46 7.99 -13.83 0.31
CA GLU A 46 8.99 -13.53 -0.73
C GLU A 46 8.55 -12.40 -1.67
N GLY A 47 7.27 -12.38 -2.08
CA GLY A 47 6.74 -11.30 -2.92
C GLY A 47 6.79 -9.93 -2.22
N ALA A 48 6.63 -9.91 -0.89
CA ALA A 48 6.75 -8.70 -0.09
C ALA A 48 8.22 -8.27 0.07
N ILE A 49 9.15 -9.22 0.25
CA ILE A 49 10.59 -8.95 0.26
C ILE A 49 11.05 -8.36 -1.07
N ASP A 50 10.61 -8.93 -2.20
CA ASP A 50 10.92 -8.43 -3.53
C ASP A 50 10.41 -6.99 -3.73
N ALA A 51 9.18 -6.71 -3.29
CA ALA A 51 8.61 -5.36 -3.37
C ALA A 51 9.37 -4.36 -2.48
N ALA A 52 9.73 -4.75 -1.26
CA ALA A 52 10.52 -3.93 -0.35
C ALA A 52 11.94 -3.67 -0.90
N ASN A 53 12.56 -4.68 -1.50
CA ASN A 53 13.87 -4.57 -2.14
C ASN A 53 13.83 -3.59 -3.32
N GLU A 54 12.80 -3.65 -4.17
CA GLU A 54 12.65 -2.70 -5.28
C GLU A 54 12.41 -1.28 -4.77
N ALA A 55 11.48 -1.10 -3.82
CA ALA A 55 11.19 0.20 -3.22
C ALA A 55 12.43 0.81 -2.55
N SER A 56 13.32 -0.03 -2.01
CA SER A 56 14.56 0.43 -1.36
C SER A 56 15.60 1.02 -2.32
N ARG A 57 15.45 0.81 -3.63
CA ARG A 57 16.31 1.45 -4.65
C ARG A 57 16.04 2.95 -4.74
N GLU A 58 14.78 3.36 -4.57
CA GLU A 58 14.39 4.76 -4.47
C GLU A 58 14.53 5.29 -3.04
N HIS A 59 14.28 4.44 -2.05
CA HIS A 59 14.26 4.78 -0.62
C HIS A 59 15.18 3.87 0.19
N PRO A 60 16.50 4.09 0.19
CA PRO A 60 17.44 3.22 0.89
C PRO A 60 17.00 3.03 2.35
N CYS A 61 16.75 1.78 2.74
CA CYS A 61 16.17 1.46 4.04
C CYS A 61 16.76 0.17 4.62
N ARG A 62 16.47 -0.10 5.89
CA ARG A 62 16.59 -1.44 6.45
C ARG A 62 15.21 -2.09 6.41
N VAL A 63 15.11 -3.27 5.81
CA VAL A 63 13.87 -4.05 5.75
C VAL A 63 13.94 -5.09 6.86
N ILE A 64 12.95 -5.09 7.75
CA ILE A 64 12.80 -6.10 8.80
C ILE A 64 11.47 -6.80 8.56
N VAL A 65 11.54 -8.08 8.20
CA VAL A 65 10.37 -8.90 7.97
C VAL A 65 10.09 -9.71 9.23
N VAL A 66 8.87 -9.63 9.72
CA VAL A 66 8.39 -10.40 10.88
C VAL A 66 7.31 -11.35 10.40
N SER A 67 7.62 -12.64 10.45
CA SER A 67 6.69 -13.72 10.15
C SER A 67 6.29 -14.42 11.45
N CYS A 68 5.03 -14.23 11.86
CA CYS A 68 4.48 -14.83 13.06
C CYS A 68 3.93 -16.24 12.76
N GLY A 69 4.62 -17.26 13.26
CA GLY A 69 4.24 -18.66 13.12
C GLY A 69 3.27 -19.17 14.19
N ASP A 70 3.05 -20.49 14.20
CA ASP A 70 2.13 -21.12 15.14
C ASP A 70 2.52 -20.85 16.61
N ARG A 71 1.62 -20.14 17.30
CA ARG A 71 1.70 -19.75 18.70
C ARG A 71 1.66 -20.94 19.68
N ARG A 72 1.28 -22.13 19.20
CA ARG A 72 1.24 -23.38 19.99
C ARG A 72 2.57 -24.12 20.02
N MET A 73 3.51 -23.77 19.14
CA MET A 73 4.83 -24.39 19.12
C MET A 73 5.71 -23.90 20.28
N ARG A 74 6.90 -24.51 20.43
CA ARG A 74 7.91 -24.03 21.37
C ARG A 74 8.32 -22.60 20.99
N SER A 75 8.48 -21.74 22.00
CA SER A 75 9.05 -20.41 21.79
C SER A 75 10.44 -20.53 21.14
N ARG A 76 10.60 -19.92 19.97
CA ARG A 76 11.80 -19.97 19.13
C ARG A 76 11.84 -18.76 18.21
N LEU A 77 13.06 -18.27 17.95
CA LEU A 77 13.35 -17.29 16.92
C LEU A 77 14.24 -17.95 15.86
N ASP A 78 13.80 -18.00 14.61
CA ASP A 78 14.68 -18.27 13.48
C ASP A 78 14.89 -16.96 12.72
N ALA A 79 16.09 -16.74 12.19
CA ALA A 79 16.39 -15.53 11.45
C ALA A 79 17.21 -15.79 10.19
N GLN A 80 17.06 -14.90 9.24
CA GLN A 80 17.83 -14.89 8.00
C GLN A 80 18.28 -13.46 7.73
N ILE A 81 19.57 -13.28 7.45
CA ILE A 81 20.13 -12.00 7.05
C ILE A 81 20.46 -12.08 5.57
N ARG A 82 19.83 -11.22 4.76
CA ARG A 82 20.11 -11.08 3.33
C ARG A 82 20.82 -9.75 3.06
N VAL A 83 21.93 -9.81 2.31
CA VAL A 83 22.71 -8.64 1.89
C VAL A 83 23.21 -8.78 0.45
N GLY A 84 23.46 -7.65 -0.19
CA GLY A 84 23.92 -7.60 -1.59
C GLY A 84 22.79 -7.95 -2.55
N GLY A 85 23.06 -8.75 -3.59
CA GLY A 85 22.09 -9.09 -4.63
C GLY A 85 20.72 -9.60 -4.13
N ASP A 86 20.68 -10.27 -2.97
CA ASP A 86 19.46 -10.82 -2.36
C ASP A 86 18.64 -9.80 -1.52
N ALA A 87 19.18 -8.60 -1.35
CA ALA A 87 18.56 -7.49 -0.61
C ALA A 87 18.58 -6.17 -1.40
N GLY A 88 19.05 -6.19 -2.65
CA GLY A 88 19.22 -4.99 -3.47
C GLY A 88 20.10 -3.94 -2.78
N ALA A 89 19.56 -2.73 -2.63
CA ALA A 89 20.21 -1.63 -1.90
C ALA A 89 20.02 -1.70 -0.38
N SER A 90 19.25 -2.69 0.11
CA SER A 90 18.89 -2.88 1.51
C SER A 90 19.75 -3.91 2.22
N GLU A 91 19.60 -3.92 3.54
CA GLU A 91 19.92 -5.03 4.41
C GLU A 91 18.58 -5.59 4.90
N VAL A 92 18.27 -6.84 4.57
CA VAL A 92 17.00 -7.48 4.91
C VAL A 92 17.24 -8.44 6.08
N VAL A 93 16.48 -8.28 7.14
CA VAL A 93 16.46 -9.20 8.28
C VAL A 93 15.08 -9.85 8.32
N VAL A 94 15.02 -11.15 8.01
CA VAL A 94 13.79 -11.95 8.10
C VAL A 94 13.77 -12.67 9.43
N LEU A 95 12.70 -12.52 10.19
CA LEU A 95 12.52 -13.08 11.52
C LEU A 95 11.27 -13.96 11.51
N HIS A 96 11.44 -15.24 11.86
CA HIS A 96 10.34 -16.17 12.06
C HIS A 96 10.18 -16.42 13.56
N LEU A 97 9.03 -16.00 14.10
CA LEU A 97 8.73 -16.05 15.53
C LEU A 97 7.73 -17.18 15.77
N TYR A 98 8.02 -18.05 16.72
CA TYR A 98 7.17 -19.20 17.05
C TYR A 98 6.78 -19.22 18.52
N GLY A 99 5.69 -19.92 18.85
CA GLY A 99 5.23 -20.05 20.22
C GLY A 99 4.83 -18.71 20.85
N GLU A 100 5.17 -18.51 22.12
CA GLU A 100 4.88 -17.27 22.84
C GLU A 100 5.51 -16.04 22.18
N LEU A 101 6.69 -16.20 21.56
CA LEU A 101 7.42 -15.11 20.91
C LEU A 101 6.62 -14.47 19.76
N ALA A 102 5.75 -15.23 19.09
CA ALA A 102 4.89 -14.74 18.00
C ALA A 102 3.86 -13.68 18.45
N ASN A 103 3.72 -13.42 19.76
CA ASN A 103 2.91 -12.32 20.30
C ASN A 103 3.72 -11.08 20.68
N HIS A 104 5.04 -11.08 20.46
CA HIS A 104 5.98 -10.05 20.92
C HIS A 104 6.87 -9.53 19.79
N GLY A 105 6.32 -9.44 18.58
CA GLY A 105 7.06 -8.99 17.39
C GLY A 105 7.71 -7.62 17.58
N GLU A 106 6.99 -6.69 18.21
CA GLU A 106 7.43 -5.32 18.45
C GLU A 106 8.69 -5.27 19.32
N SER A 107 8.75 -6.13 20.33
CA SER A 107 9.90 -6.25 21.23
C SER A 107 11.11 -6.87 20.53
N VAL A 108 10.87 -7.81 19.61
CA VAL A 108 11.92 -8.53 18.87
C VAL A 108 12.58 -7.64 17.81
N VAL A 109 11.84 -6.74 17.15
CA VAL A 109 12.39 -5.91 16.06
C VAL A 109 13.22 -4.71 16.53
N ILE A 110 12.94 -4.17 17.72
CA ILE A 110 13.57 -2.95 18.25
C ILE A 110 15.11 -2.94 18.10
N PRO A 111 15.85 -4.01 18.46
CA PRO A 111 17.31 -4.02 18.34
C PRO A 111 17.84 -3.86 16.92
N PHE A 112 17.03 -4.13 15.91
CA PHE A 112 17.42 -4.07 14.49
C PHE A 112 16.99 -2.79 13.80
N MET A 113 16.15 -1.97 14.43
CA MET A 113 15.71 -0.69 13.88
C MET A 113 16.88 0.29 13.77
N LEU A 114 16.84 1.16 12.76
CA LEU A 114 17.83 2.23 12.62
C LEU A 114 17.47 3.39 13.56
N PRO A 115 18.40 3.85 14.42
CA PRO A 115 18.15 4.95 15.34
C PRO A 115 17.87 6.24 14.57
N ASP A 116 16.98 7.08 15.10
CA ASP A 116 16.64 8.40 14.58
C ASP A 116 16.14 8.42 13.12
N THR A 117 15.66 7.29 12.60
CA THR A 117 15.02 7.20 11.28
C THR A 117 13.52 6.96 11.41
N PRO A 118 12.70 7.49 10.48
CA PRO A 118 11.31 7.10 10.33
C PRO A 118 11.14 5.58 10.24
N VAL A 119 10.05 5.11 10.84
CA VAL A 119 9.64 3.71 10.80
C VAL A 119 8.32 3.62 10.06
N VAL A 120 8.27 2.73 9.09
CA VAL A 120 7.10 2.41 8.29
C VAL A 120 6.70 0.98 8.58
N THR A 121 5.44 0.74 8.96
CA THR A 121 4.90 -0.60 9.16
C THR A 121 3.98 -0.95 8.01
N TRP A 122 4.21 -2.07 7.35
CA TRP A 122 3.45 -2.54 6.19
C TRP A 122 2.96 -3.96 6.41
N TRP A 123 1.65 -4.17 6.20
CA TRP A 123 1.02 -5.48 6.16
C TRP A 123 0.68 -5.83 4.70
N PRO A 124 1.49 -6.65 4.00
CA PRO A 124 1.23 -7.08 2.63
C PRO A 124 0.03 -8.04 2.50
N GLY A 125 -0.35 -8.68 3.61
CA GLY A 125 -1.46 -9.62 3.70
C GLY A 125 -2.63 -9.02 4.46
N ARG A 126 -3.14 -9.75 5.46
CA ARG A 126 -4.24 -9.26 6.30
C ARG A 126 -3.70 -8.29 7.37
N PRO A 127 -4.12 -7.01 7.36
CA PRO A 127 -3.74 -6.09 8.43
C PRO A 127 -4.54 -6.35 9.71
N PRO A 128 -4.06 -5.86 10.88
CA PRO A 128 -4.85 -5.82 12.11
C PRO A 128 -6.11 -4.95 11.93
N GLU A 129 -7.11 -5.15 12.80
CA GLU A 129 -8.37 -4.37 12.79
C GLU A 129 -8.10 -2.86 12.95
N ASN A 130 -7.18 -2.52 13.86
CA ASN A 130 -6.72 -1.15 14.10
C ASN A 130 -5.18 -1.10 13.99
N PRO A 131 -4.64 -0.71 12.82
CA PRO A 131 -3.20 -0.56 12.60
C PRO A 131 -2.51 0.34 13.62
N ALA A 132 -3.14 1.43 14.07
CA ALA A 132 -2.52 2.35 15.02
C ALA A 132 -2.47 1.81 16.45
N ALA A 133 -3.38 0.89 16.81
CA ALA A 133 -3.39 0.24 18.12
C ALA A 133 -2.54 -1.04 18.17
N ASP A 134 -2.23 -1.64 17.02
CA ASP A 134 -1.40 -2.82 16.92
C ASP A 134 0.04 -2.56 17.44
N PRO A 135 0.65 -3.46 18.24
CA PRO A 135 1.99 -3.26 18.77
C PRO A 135 3.06 -2.98 17.71
N MET A 136 3.00 -3.64 16.55
CA MET A 136 3.91 -3.37 15.42
C MET A 136 3.60 -2.04 14.75
N GLY A 137 2.32 -1.68 14.67
CA GLY A 137 1.89 -0.39 14.14
C GLY A 137 2.29 0.81 14.99
N GLN A 138 2.32 0.66 16.32
CA GLN A 138 2.76 1.72 17.24
C GLN A 138 4.24 2.10 17.07
N LEU A 139 5.06 1.19 16.53
CA LEU A 139 6.45 1.50 16.19
C LEU A 139 6.57 2.45 14.99
N GLY A 140 5.59 2.41 14.08
CA GLY A 140 5.60 3.11 12.81
C GLY A 140 4.76 4.39 12.82
N ARG A 141 5.30 5.49 12.27
CA ARG A 141 4.49 6.70 12.02
C ARG A 141 3.64 6.57 10.76
N ARG A 142 4.14 5.85 9.76
CA ARG A 142 3.41 5.47 8.54
C ARG A 142 3.01 3.99 8.64
N ARG A 143 1.73 3.70 8.38
CA ARG A 143 1.14 2.36 8.48
C ARG A 143 0.42 2.07 7.17
N ILE A 144 0.87 1.06 6.45
CA ILE A 144 0.41 0.73 5.10
C ILE A 144 -0.33 -0.60 5.17
N THR A 145 -1.60 -0.61 4.76
CA THR A 145 -2.40 -1.83 4.60
C THR A 145 -2.58 -2.18 3.13
N ASP A 146 -3.08 -3.38 2.82
CA ASP A 146 -3.48 -3.75 1.46
C ASP A 146 -4.91 -4.32 1.46
N THR A 147 -5.89 -3.44 1.23
CA THR A 147 -7.31 -3.84 1.18
C THR A 147 -7.59 -4.77 -0.01
N ASN A 148 -6.70 -4.87 -1.01
CA ASN A 148 -6.87 -5.86 -2.09
C ASN A 148 -6.80 -7.31 -1.59
N LYS A 149 -6.27 -7.54 -0.38
CA LYS A 149 -6.22 -8.85 0.26
C LYS A 149 -7.44 -9.16 1.13
N ALA A 150 -8.35 -8.20 1.29
CA ALA A 150 -9.55 -8.39 2.08
C ALA A 150 -10.55 -9.31 1.35
N PRO A 151 -11.16 -10.29 2.05
CA PRO A 151 -12.21 -11.13 1.47
C PRO A 151 -13.52 -10.35 1.23
N ASP A 152 -13.79 -9.34 2.05
CA ASP A 152 -14.94 -8.43 1.95
C ASP A 152 -14.41 -6.99 1.91
N VAL A 153 -14.33 -6.42 0.70
CA VAL A 153 -13.78 -5.10 0.44
C VAL A 153 -14.64 -3.98 1.07
N PRO A 154 -15.98 -3.94 0.90
CA PRO A 154 -16.81 -2.97 1.58
C PRO A 154 -16.64 -2.99 3.11
N ALA A 155 -16.63 -4.16 3.74
CA ALA A 155 -16.43 -4.26 5.18
C ALA A 155 -15.03 -3.79 5.61
N ALA A 156 -13.99 -4.15 4.84
CA ALA A 156 -12.63 -3.71 5.12
C ALA A 156 -12.46 -2.19 5.00
N LEU A 157 -13.02 -1.54 3.97
CA LEU A 157 -12.98 -0.08 3.82
C LEU A 157 -13.73 0.64 4.95
N ALA A 158 -14.90 0.12 5.35
CA ALA A 158 -15.65 0.66 6.49
C ALA A 158 -14.87 0.52 7.80
N GLU A 159 -14.18 -0.60 8.00
CA GLU A 159 -13.30 -0.79 9.15
C GLU A 159 -12.10 0.17 9.11
N ARG A 160 -11.45 0.34 7.96
CA ARG A 160 -10.36 1.31 7.78
C ARG A 160 -10.80 2.74 8.10
N LEU A 161 -12.00 3.15 7.71
CA LEU A 161 -12.54 4.45 8.07
C LEU A 161 -12.79 4.56 9.58
N ARG A 162 -13.40 3.55 10.19
CA ARG A 162 -13.72 3.51 11.63
C ARG A 162 -12.47 3.56 12.52
N THR A 163 -11.38 2.93 12.10
CA THR A 163 -10.13 2.83 12.88
C THR A 163 -9.03 3.76 12.39
N TYR A 164 -9.32 4.63 11.42
CA TYR A 164 -8.34 5.52 10.81
C TYR A 164 -7.61 6.37 11.86
N SER A 165 -6.29 6.43 11.71
CA SER A 165 -5.42 7.36 12.42
C SER A 165 -4.46 8.06 11.45
N PRO A 166 -4.05 9.32 11.71
CA PRO A 166 -3.06 10.00 10.87
C PRO A 166 -1.79 9.17 10.67
N GLY A 167 -1.41 8.97 9.41
CA GLY A 167 -0.31 8.09 9.01
C GLY A 167 -0.75 6.71 8.50
N ASP A 168 -2.02 6.36 8.60
CA ASP A 168 -2.59 5.20 7.91
C ASP A 168 -2.77 5.48 6.41
N SER A 169 -2.48 4.48 5.59
CA SER A 169 -2.70 4.47 4.14
C SER A 169 -2.95 3.04 3.65
N ASP A 170 -3.29 2.89 2.37
CA ASP A 170 -3.55 1.60 1.75
C ASP A 170 -2.94 1.51 0.35
N ILE A 171 -2.38 0.35 -0.01
CA ILE A 171 -1.84 0.10 -1.35
C ILE A 171 -2.87 0.36 -2.45
N ALA A 172 -4.16 0.07 -2.22
CA ALA A 172 -5.22 0.33 -3.18
C ALA A 172 -5.38 1.83 -3.49
N TRP A 173 -4.98 2.72 -2.58
CA TRP A 173 -4.97 4.16 -2.81
C TRP A 173 -3.83 4.58 -3.75
N SER A 174 -2.64 4.03 -3.54
CA SER A 174 -1.50 4.24 -4.43
C SER A 174 -1.72 3.67 -5.83
N GLN A 175 -2.48 2.58 -5.98
CA GLN A 175 -2.83 2.00 -7.29
C GLN A 175 -3.56 2.99 -8.21
N ILE A 176 -4.34 3.92 -7.65
CA ILE A 176 -5.14 4.88 -8.43
C ILE A 176 -4.49 6.25 -8.60
N THR A 177 -3.27 6.47 -8.13
CA THR A 177 -2.57 7.75 -8.32
C THR A 177 -2.52 8.21 -9.79
N PRO A 178 -2.22 7.35 -10.79
CA PRO A 178 -2.27 7.75 -12.19
C PRO A 178 -3.67 8.15 -12.67
N TRP A 179 -4.72 7.48 -12.18
CA TRP A 179 -6.11 7.84 -12.49
C TRP A 179 -6.46 9.21 -11.94
N ARG A 180 -6.11 9.46 -10.67
CA ARG A 180 -6.31 10.77 -10.01
C ARG A 180 -5.58 11.87 -10.76
N ALA A 181 -4.33 11.63 -11.18
CA ALA A 181 -3.54 12.59 -11.94
C ALA A 181 -4.17 12.92 -13.30
N LEU A 182 -4.63 11.92 -14.07
CA LEU A 182 -5.27 12.13 -15.37
C LEU A 182 -6.61 12.88 -15.26
N LEU A 183 -7.45 12.51 -14.29
CA LEU A 183 -8.74 13.18 -14.06
C LEU A 183 -8.54 14.64 -13.65
N THR A 184 -7.59 14.89 -12.74
CA THR A 184 -7.24 16.27 -12.32
C THR A 184 -6.74 17.07 -13.51
N SER A 185 -5.77 16.52 -14.26
CA SER A 185 -5.22 17.18 -15.45
C SER A 185 -6.28 17.50 -16.52
N ALA A 186 -7.31 16.67 -16.66
CA ALA A 186 -8.39 16.87 -17.61
C ALA A 186 -9.42 17.91 -17.15
N LEU A 187 -9.71 17.95 -15.84
CA LEU A 187 -10.57 18.98 -15.24
C LEU A 187 -9.91 20.37 -15.28
N ASP A 188 -8.59 20.43 -15.19
CA ASP A 188 -7.78 21.65 -15.33
C ASP A 188 -7.72 22.18 -16.77
N GLN A 189 -8.41 21.56 -17.73
CA GLN A 189 -8.51 22.10 -19.08
C GLN A 189 -9.79 22.93 -19.27
N PRO A 190 -9.72 24.00 -20.09
CA PRO A 190 -10.92 24.72 -20.54
C PRO A 190 -11.97 23.76 -21.15
N PRO A 191 -13.28 24.01 -20.93
CA PRO A 191 -13.85 25.28 -20.43
C PRO A 191 -14.01 25.40 -18.90
N HIS A 192 -13.43 24.50 -18.09
CA HIS A 192 -13.57 24.52 -16.61
C HIS A 192 -15.02 24.52 -16.08
N SER A 193 -15.98 24.01 -16.87
CA SER A 193 -17.35 23.79 -16.39
C SER A 193 -17.37 22.85 -15.20
N ALA A 194 -18.22 23.14 -14.21
CA ALA A 194 -18.34 22.32 -13.01
C ALA A 194 -18.84 20.90 -13.35
N ALA A 195 -18.41 19.92 -12.56
CA ALA A 195 -19.03 18.60 -12.56
C ALA A 195 -20.40 18.69 -11.89
N VAL A 196 -21.36 17.92 -12.41
CA VAL A 196 -22.74 17.83 -11.90
C VAL A 196 -22.98 16.48 -11.24
N SER A 197 -22.37 15.43 -11.77
CA SER A 197 -22.35 14.08 -11.19
C SER A 197 -21.17 13.28 -11.74
N ALA A 198 -20.87 12.14 -11.13
CA ALA A 198 -19.89 11.19 -11.63
C ALA A 198 -20.43 9.76 -11.63
N GLU A 199 -19.94 8.95 -12.56
CA GLU A 199 -20.05 7.49 -12.53
C GLU A 199 -18.66 6.87 -12.58
N VAL A 200 -18.38 5.95 -11.66
CA VAL A 200 -17.15 5.17 -11.60
C VAL A 200 -17.48 3.69 -11.75
N GLU A 201 -17.05 3.15 -12.88
CA GLU A 201 -17.25 1.78 -13.31
C GLU A 201 -15.96 0.96 -13.11
N GLY A 202 -16.11 -0.29 -12.67
CA GLY A 202 -14.98 -1.20 -12.47
C GLY A 202 -15.38 -2.48 -11.73
N PRO A 203 -14.45 -3.43 -11.51
CA PRO A 203 -14.73 -4.71 -10.87
C PRO A 203 -15.34 -4.58 -9.47
N ALA A 204 -16.33 -5.40 -9.14
CA ALA A 204 -17.12 -5.29 -7.91
C ALA A 204 -16.29 -5.32 -6.62
N GLY A 205 -15.24 -6.16 -6.57
CA GLY A 205 -14.37 -6.33 -5.42
C GLY A 205 -13.08 -5.51 -5.48
N SER A 206 -13.07 -4.34 -6.14
CA SER A 206 -11.86 -3.52 -6.28
C SER A 206 -11.88 -2.31 -5.32
N PRO A 207 -11.10 -2.33 -4.22
CA PRO A 207 -11.04 -1.20 -3.28
C PRO A 207 -10.50 0.06 -3.95
N ALA A 208 -9.60 -0.08 -4.92
CA ALA A 208 -9.10 1.01 -5.75
C ALA A 208 -10.24 1.78 -6.44
N VAL A 209 -11.24 1.08 -6.99
CA VAL A 209 -12.38 1.71 -7.68
C VAL A 209 -13.32 2.38 -6.67
N ASP A 210 -13.56 1.77 -5.52
CA ASP A 210 -14.35 2.36 -4.43
C ASP A 210 -13.67 3.63 -3.88
N LEU A 211 -12.36 3.61 -3.65
CA LEU A 211 -11.58 4.76 -3.20
C LEU A 211 -11.54 5.87 -4.25
N LEU A 212 -11.46 5.54 -5.54
CA LEU A 212 -11.52 6.54 -6.62
C LEU A 212 -12.89 7.24 -6.65
N ALA A 213 -13.97 6.46 -6.52
CA ALA A 213 -15.33 7.00 -6.43
C ALA A 213 -15.51 7.87 -5.18
N GLY A 214 -15.04 7.40 -4.02
CA GLY A 214 -15.11 8.13 -2.76
C GLY A 214 -14.32 9.43 -2.81
N TRP A 215 -13.12 9.42 -3.39
CA TRP A 215 -12.32 10.62 -3.63
C TRP A 215 -13.04 11.64 -4.51
N LEU A 216 -13.61 11.22 -5.65
CA LEU A 216 -14.37 12.11 -6.52
C LEU A 216 -15.59 12.68 -5.81
N HIS A 217 -16.31 11.85 -5.03
CA HIS A 217 -17.47 12.29 -4.26
C HIS A 217 -17.08 13.36 -3.24
N ALA A 218 -16.01 13.12 -2.48
CA ALA A 218 -15.58 14.02 -1.42
C ALA A 218 -14.97 15.34 -1.96
N VAL A 219 -14.19 15.28 -3.04
CA VAL A 219 -13.52 16.47 -3.60
C VAL A 219 -14.45 17.31 -4.48
N LEU A 220 -15.30 16.68 -5.30
CA LEU A 220 -16.21 17.41 -6.19
C LEU A 220 -17.53 17.79 -5.49
N GLN A 221 -17.87 17.15 -4.37
CA GLN A 221 -19.12 17.35 -3.64
C GLN A 221 -20.38 17.17 -4.51
N VAL A 222 -20.31 16.24 -5.47
CA VAL A 222 -21.42 15.86 -6.35
C VAL A 222 -21.86 14.42 -6.11
N PRO A 223 -23.08 14.03 -6.52
CA PRO A 223 -23.49 12.62 -6.50
C PRO A 223 -22.56 11.77 -7.36
N VAL A 224 -22.07 10.66 -6.77
CA VAL A 224 -21.23 9.68 -7.47
C VAL A 224 -21.89 8.31 -7.43
N THR A 225 -22.04 7.71 -8.60
CA THR A 225 -22.53 6.34 -8.76
C THR A 225 -21.36 5.38 -8.95
N ARG A 226 -21.33 4.29 -8.17
CA ARG A 226 -20.38 3.18 -8.30
C ARG A 226 -21.07 1.99 -8.98
N SER A 227 -20.60 1.55 -10.16
CA SER A 227 -21.24 0.51 -10.98
C SER A 227 -20.30 -0.60 -11.48
N VAL A 228 -20.74 -1.85 -11.50
CA VAL A 228 -19.87 -2.96 -11.92
C VAL A 228 -19.65 -2.94 -13.43
N GLY A 229 -18.39 -3.05 -13.87
CA GLY A 229 -18.08 -3.19 -15.28
C GLY A 229 -16.60 -2.93 -15.62
N SER A 230 -16.36 -2.32 -16.77
CA SER A 230 -15.03 -1.95 -17.26
C SER A 230 -14.46 -0.74 -16.51
N PHE A 231 -13.13 -0.63 -16.42
CA PHE A 231 -12.50 0.52 -15.76
C PHE A 231 -12.79 1.82 -16.53
N LYS A 232 -13.76 2.60 -16.04
CA LYS A 232 -14.23 3.83 -16.67
C LYS A 232 -14.72 4.83 -15.64
N VAL A 233 -14.39 6.10 -15.85
CA VAL A 233 -14.92 7.24 -15.11
C VAL A 233 -15.62 8.17 -16.08
N THR A 234 -16.84 8.55 -15.76
CA THR A 234 -17.61 9.57 -16.49
C THR A 234 -17.92 10.70 -15.53
N LEU A 235 -17.46 11.91 -15.82
CA LEU A 235 -17.85 13.13 -15.12
C LEU A 235 -18.84 13.90 -16.00
N GLU A 236 -20.09 13.99 -15.57
CA GLU A 236 -21.10 14.80 -16.25
C GLU A 236 -20.84 16.26 -15.95
N ARG A 237 -20.77 17.09 -16.99
CA ARG A 237 -20.52 18.54 -16.89
C ARG A 237 -21.47 19.27 -17.82
N GLU A 238 -21.72 20.54 -17.54
CA GLU A 238 -22.59 21.38 -18.39
C GLU A 238 -22.09 21.48 -19.84
N ALA A 239 -20.78 21.44 -20.04
CA ALA A 239 -20.15 21.49 -21.38
C ALA A 239 -20.12 20.13 -22.10
N GLY A 240 -20.67 19.08 -21.48
CA GLY A 240 -20.62 17.69 -21.94
C GLY A 240 -19.73 16.80 -21.06
N PRO A 241 -19.85 15.47 -21.20
CA PRO A 241 -19.19 14.51 -20.32
C PRO A 241 -17.68 14.44 -20.57
N LEU A 242 -16.89 14.45 -19.49
CA LEU A 242 -15.49 14.03 -19.51
C LEU A 242 -15.44 12.53 -19.23
N VAL A 243 -14.86 11.75 -20.13
CA VAL A 243 -14.76 10.29 -19.99
C VAL A 243 -13.30 9.88 -19.96
N LEU A 244 -12.92 9.07 -18.97
CA LEU A 244 -11.65 8.36 -18.90
C LEU A 244 -11.92 6.86 -18.83
N CYS A 245 -11.51 6.09 -19.83
CA CYS A 245 -11.67 4.63 -19.82
C CYS A 245 -10.35 3.93 -20.15
N VAL A 246 -10.16 2.74 -19.60
CA VAL A 246 -9.00 1.88 -19.90
C VAL A 246 -9.49 0.59 -20.52
N GLY A 247 -9.02 0.34 -21.74
CA GLY A 247 -9.24 -0.92 -22.44
C GLY A 247 -8.17 -1.98 -22.09
N MET A 248 -8.29 -3.15 -22.70
CA MET A 248 -7.40 -4.31 -22.48
C MET A 248 -5.93 -4.08 -22.88
N SER A 249 -5.61 -2.98 -23.57
CA SER A 249 -4.27 -2.64 -24.06
C SER A 249 -3.43 -1.81 -23.09
N ASN A 250 -3.85 -1.65 -21.83
CA ASN A 250 -3.21 -0.74 -20.85
C ASN A 250 -3.05 0.70 -21.38
N GLN A 251 -3.96 1.08 -22.27
CA GLN A 251 -4.06 2.43 -22.84
C GLN A 251 -5.35 3.05 -22.34
N ALA A 252 -5.21 4.19 -21.67
CA ALA A 252 -6.34 5.04 -21.32
C ALA A 252 -6.73 5.91 -22.51
N ILE A 253 -8.03 6.01 -22.75
CA ILE A 253 -8.64 6.96 -23.65
C ILE A 253 -9.30 8.04 -22.80
N ILE A 254 -8.95 9.29 -23.05
CA ILE A 254 -9.58 10.45 -22.42
C ILE A 254 -10.35 11.25 -23.47
N SER A 255 -11.66 11.35 -23.29
CA SER A 255 -12.56 12.06 -24.19
C SER A 255 -13.08 13.32 -23.51
N ILE A 256 -12.78 14.47 -24.10
CA ILE A 256 -13.21 15.79 -23.64
C ILE A 256 -14.07 16.42 -24.74
N PRO A 257 -15.26 16.96 -24.44
CA PRO A 257 -16.13 17.57 -25.45
C PRO A 257 -15.39 18.63 -26.28
N GLY A 258 -15.53 18.54 -27.60
CA GLY A 258 -14.92 19.47 -28.54
C GLY A 258 -13.42 19.28 -28.78
N LYS A 259 -12.80 18.24 -28.22
CA LYS A 259 -11.40 17.88 -28.46
C LYS A 259 -11.28 16.46 -29.04
N PRO A 260 -10.23 16.17 -29.81
CA PRO A 260 -9.89 14.80 -30.18
C PRO A 260 -9.59 13.96 -28.93
N ASP A 261 -9.92 12.67 -28.99
CA ASP A 261 -9.61 11.74 -27.91
C ASP A 261 -8.11 11.67 -27.65
N GLY A 262 -7.71 11.90 -26.40
CA GLY A 262 -6.35 11.71 -25.94
C GLY A 262 -6.08 10.23 -25.65
N LYS A 263 -4.88 9.76 -25.97
CA LYS A 263 -4.43 8.40 -25.65
C LYS A 263 -3.21 8.48 -24.75
N VAL A 264 -3.28 7.85 -23.59
CA VAL A 264 -2.19 7.84 -22.60
C VAL A 264 -1.91 6.41 -22.18
N ALA A 265 -0.64 6.05 -22.03
CA ALA A 265 -0.27 4.77 -21.43
C ALA A 265 -0.68 4.78 -19.96
N LEU A 266 -1.49 3.81 -19.55
CA LEU A 266 -1.93 3.66 -18.16
C LEU A 266 -1.83 2.19 -17.76
N PRO A 267 -0.59 1.67 -17.60
CA PRO A 267 -0.40 0.31 -17.12
C PRO A 267 -0.96 0.16 -15.70
N GLY A 268 -1.46 -1.05 -15.41
CA GLY A 268 -1.75 -1.43 -14.03
C GLY A 268 -0.48 -1.33 -13.19
N ARG A 269 -0.63 -0.86 -11.96
CA ARG A 269 0.49 -0.75 -11.01
C ARG A 269 0.58 -2.02 -10.17
N ASP A 270 1.78 -2.55 -10.07
CA ASP A 270 2.05 -3.65 -9.16
C ASP A 270 2.32 -3.14 -7.73
N ILE A 271 2.52 -4.08 -6.81
CA ILE A 271 2.81 -3.76 -5.41
C ILE A 271 4.14 -3.01 -5.24
N ARG A 272 5.11 -3.21 -6.14
CA ARG A 272 6.46 -2.63 -6.05
C ARG A 272 6.38 -1.13 -6.30
N ASP A 273 5.68 -0.75 -7.38
CA ASP A 273 5.44 0.65 -7.73
C ASP A 273 4.62 1.38 -6.66
N CYS A 274 3.63 0.69 -6.08
CA CYS A 274 2.76 1.28 -5.06
C CYS A 274 3.51 1.46 -3.73
N LEU A 275 4.28 0.46 -3.30
CA LEU A 275 5.08 0.56 -2.08
C LEU A 275 6.16 1.65 -2.20
N ALA A 276 6.85 1.72 -3.34
CA ALA A 276 7.83 2.79 -3.59
C ALA A 276 7.17 4.17 -3.44
N GLU A 277 5.98 4.37 -3.99
CA GLU A 277 5.24 5.62 -3.84
C GLU A 277 4.85 5.94 -2.39
N GLU A 278 4.34 4.95 -1.65
CA GLU A 278 3.98 5.11 -0.24
C GLU A 278 5.19 5.54 0.62
N LEU A 279 6.41 5.15 0.23
CA LEU A 279 7.64 5.54 0.92
C LEU A 279 8.15 6.94 0.54
N ARG A 280 7.65 7.57 -0.54
CA ARG A 280 8.06 8.94 -0.94
C ARG A 280 7.55 10.01 0.01
N ARG A 281 6.39 9.80 0.65
CA ARG A 281 5.76 10.75 1.57
C ARG A 281 5.28 10.04 2.82
N LEU A 282 5.97 10.31 3.93
CA LEU A 282 5.70 9.67 5.23
C LEU A 282 4.72 10.46 6.10
N ASP A 283 4.44 11.71 5.76
CA ASP A 283 3.41 12.51 6.44
C ASP A 283 2.00 11.91 6.24
N PRO A 284 1.04 12.23 7.12
CA PRO A 284 -0.35 11.83 6.94
C PRO A 284 -0.89 12.20 5.55
N ASP A 285 -1.56 11.24 4.90
CA ASP A 285 -2.32 11.49 3.67
C ASP A 285 -3.77 11.82 4.03
N GLU A 286 -4.06 13.11 4.15
CA GLU A 286 -5.41 13.61 4.44
C GLU A 286 -6.39 13.35 3.29
N ILE A 287 -5.89 13.23 2.05
CA ILE A 287 -6.74 12.98 0.87
C ILE A 287 -7.18 11.51 0.84
N TYR A 288 -6.35 10.58 1.32
CA TYR A 288 -6.77 9.21 1.56
C TYR A 288 -7.93 9.13 2.56
N HIS A 289 -7.82 9.83 3.70
CA HIS A 289 -8.90 9.87 4.69
C HIS A 289 -10.19 10.47 4.11
N LEU A 290 -10.07 11.57 3.36
CA LEU A 290 -11.18 12.19 2.67
C LEU A 290 -11.84 11.23 1.66
N ALA A 291 -11.03 10.47 0.92
CA ALA A 291 -11.54 9.47 -0.02
C ALA A 291 -12.30 8.35 0.70
N LEU A 292 -11.77 7.85 1.83
CA LEU A 292 -12.45 6.86 2.68
C LEU A 292 -13.80 7.36 3.17
N GLN A 293 -13.87 8.59 3.71
CA GLN A 293 -15.14 9.21 4.13
C GLN A 293 -16.13 9.29 2.96
N GLY A 294 -15.62 9.64 1.76
CA GLY A 294 -16.44 9.71 0.56
C GLY A 294 -17.06 8.38 0.12
N VAL A 295 -16.49 7.24 0.52
CA VAL A 295 -17.03 5.91 0.19
C VAL A 295 -18.43 5.70 0.79
N GLU A 296 -18.71 6.25 1.98
CA GLU A 296 -20.01 6.13 2.64
C GLU A 296 -21.14 6.86 1.89
N GLY A 297 -20.81 7.91 1.14
CA GLY A 297 -21.76 8.74 0.38
C GLY A 297 -22.09 8.21 -1.02
N LEU A 298 -21.50 7.08 -1.43
CA LEU A 298 -21.66 6.56 -2.79
C LEU A 298 -23.03 5.92 -3.02
N THR A 299 -23.63 6.24 -4.17
CA THR A 299 -24.76 5.44 -4.67
C THR A 299 -24.20 4.21 -5.38
N ARG A 300 -24.46 3.01 -4.85
CA ARG A 300 -24.09 1.77 -5.53
C ARG A 300 -25.20 1.39 -6.51
N ALA A 301 -24.89 1.34 -7.80
CA ALA A 301 -25.81 0.78 -8.77
C ALA A 301 -26.08 -0.67 -8.37
N LYS A 302 -27.36 -1.05 -8.18
CA LYS A 302 -27.70 -2.46 -8.03
C LYS A 302 -27.14 -3.16 -9.25
N ASP A 303 -26.44 -4.27 -9.04
CA ASP A 303 -25.96 -5.12 -10.13
C ASP A 303 -27.10 -5.23 -11.14
N LYS A 304 -26.91 -4.67 -12.34
CA LYS A 304 -27.78 -4.95 -13.47
C LYS A 304 -27.48 -6.40 -13.86
N VAL A 305 -27.89 -7.33 -13.01
CA VAL A 305 -27.87 -8.77 -13.31
C VAL A 305 -28.73 -8.92 -14.55
N HIS A 306 -28.07 -9.37 -15.61
CA HIS A 306 -28.59 -9.75 -16.92
C HIS A 306 -30.12 -9.80 -17.03
N ALA A 307 -30.67 -8.88 -17.83
CA ALA A 307 -31.88 -9.14 -18.61
C ALA A 307 -31.45 -9.47 -20.05
#